data_AF-A0A356APV5-F1
#
_entry.id   AF-A0A356APV5-F1
#
_cell.length_a   1.000
_cell.length_b   1.000
_cell.length_c   1.000
_cell.angle_alpha   90.00
_cell.angle_beta   90.00
_cell.angle_gamma   90.00
#
_symmetry.space_group_name_H-M   'P 1'
#
loop_
_entity.id
_entity.type
_entity.pdbx_description
1 polymer ?
#
loop_
_entity_poly.entity_id
_entity_poly.type
_entity_poly.pdbx_seq_one_letter_code
_entity_poly.pdbx_strand_id
1 'polypeptide(L)' 'MSKKPNLILVGIDSLRRDHMSLYGYDRLTTPHMDKYAQGGAAFSHLFSAHIPTTPGYASMLT' A
#
# COMPACT_ATOMS: atom_id res chain seq x y z
N MET A 1 -27.54 8.53 15.03
CA MET A 1 -26.77 7.91 13.92
C MET A 1 -25.38 7.57 14.44
N SER A 2 -24.85 6.37 14.18
CA SER A 2 -23.46 6.03 14.55
C SER A 2 -22.48 6.93 13.80
N LYS A 3 -21.41 7.37 14.47
CA LYS A 3 -20.36 8.16 13.84
C LYS A 3 -19.62 7.29 12.82
N LYS A 4 -19.49 7.78 11.59
CA LYS A 4 -18.71 7.09 10.55
C LYS A 4 -17.21 7.14 10.89
N PRO A 5 -16.43 6.11 10.53
CA PRO A 5 -14.98 6.14 10.72
C PRO A 5 -14.34 7.18 9.80
N ASN A 6 -13.18 7.69 10.22
CA ASN A 6 -12.31 8.44 9.33
C ASN A 6 -11.52 7.46 8.46
N LEU A 7 -11.31 7.79 7.19
CA LEU A 7 -10.54 6.99 6.25
C LEU A 7 -9.32 7.81 5.78
N ILE A 8 -8.14 7.18 5.80
CA ILE A 8 -6.90 7.77 5.30
C ILE A 8 -6.37 6.85 4.20
N LEU A 9 -6.23 7.38 2.99
CA LEU A 9 -5.62 6.68 1.86
C LEU A 9 -4.18 7.19 1.69
N VAL A 10 -3.19 6.31 1.88
CA VAL A 10 -1.77 6.62 1.70
C VAL A 10 -1.29 6.01 0.39
N GLY A 11 -0.90 6.86 -0.57
CA GLY A 11 -0.27 6.43 -1.81
C GLY A 11 1.24 6.73 -1.80
N ILE A 12 2.04 5.82 -2.33
CA ILE A 12 3.50 5.98 -2.47
C ILE A 12 3.85 5.78 -3.95
N ASP A 13 4.46 6.78 -4.57
CA ASP A 13 4.82 6.73 -5.98
C ASP A 13 6.03 5.83 -6.21
N SER A 14 5.97 5.04 -7.28
CA SER A 14 7.06 4.19 -7.76
C SER A 14 7.59 3.17 -6.72
N LEU A 15 6.75 2.81 -5.73
CA LEU A 15 7.11 1.81 -4.72
C LEU A 15 7.15 0.41 -5.34
N ARG A 16 8.28 -0.26 -5.17
CA ARG A 16 8.44 -1.66 -5.56
C ARG A 16 8.18 -2.57 -4.38
N ARG A 17 7.21 -3.47 -4.55
CA ARG A 17 6.83 -4.47 -3.54
C ARG A 17 8.01 -5.34 -3.09
N ASP A 18 8.82 -5.80 -4.03
CA ASP A 18 9.97 -6.69 -3.77
C ASP A 18 11.14 -5.98 -3.06
N HIS A 19 11.04 -4.68 -2.81
CA HIS A 19 12.01 -3.89 -2.03
C HIS A 19 11.48 -3.48 -0.64
N MET A 20 10.37 -4.09 -0.21
CA MET A 20 9.79 -3.88 1.12
C MET A 20 10.07 -5.07 2.02
N SER A 21 10.50 -4.83 3.26
CA SER A 21 10.78 -5.89 4.23
C SER A 21 9.55 -6.73 4.57
N LEU A 22 8.35 -6.14 4.55
CA LEU A 22 7.08 -6.86 4.69
C LEU A 22 6.93 -8.03 3.70
N TYR A 23 7.48 -7.91 2.50
CA TYR A 23 7.36 -8.91 1.43
C TYR A 23 8.62 -9.77 1.26
N GLY A 24 9.53 -9.74 2.24
CA GLY A 24 10.72 -10.60 2.27
C GLY A 24 11.99 -9.98 1.67
N TYR A 25 12.06 -8.65 1.54
CA TYR A 25 13.30 -7.99 1.14
C TYR A 25 14.36 -8.10 2.25
N ASP A 26 15.62 -8.37 1.87
CA ASP A 26 16.71 -8.65 2.82
C ASP A 26 17.04 -7.48 3.76
N ARG A 27 16.72 -6.26 3.36
CA ARG A 27 16.93 -5.04 4.16
C ARG A 27 15.62 -4.64 4.84
N LEU A 28 15.71 -4.21 6.09
CA LEU A 28 14.59 -3.62 6.84
C LEU A 28 14.23 -2.22 6.31
N THR A 29 13.49 -2.16 5.19
CA THR A 29 13.17 -0.89 4.50
C THR A 29 11.86 -0.26 4.94
N THR A 30 10.91 -1.04 5.47
CA THR A 30 9.56 -0.55 5.80
C THR A 30 9.10 -0.87 7.23
N PRO A 31 9.94 -0.73 8.27
CA PRO A 31 9.65 -1.24 9.63
C PRO A 31 8.32 -0.77 10.23
N HIS A 32 7.90 0.47 9.93
CA HIS A 32 6.62 0.99 10.41
C HIS A 32 5.41 0.37 9.70
N MET A 33 5.51 0.11 8.39
CA MET A 33 4.46 -0.57 7.65
C MET A 33 4.38 -2.05 8.05
N ASP A 34 5.53 -2.69 8.27
CA ASP A 34 5.62 -4.07 8.75
C ASP A 34 4.89 -4.23 10.09
N LYS A 35 5.15 -3.32 11.04
CA LYS A 35 4.46 -3.27 12.34
C LYS A 35 2.96 -3.02 12.17
N TYR A 36 2.56 -2.09 11.30
CA TYR A 36 1.15 -1.76 11.09
C TYR A 36 0.37 -2.93 10.48
N ALA A 37 0.98 -3.68 9.55
CA ALA A 37 0.37 -4.83 8.90
C ALA A 37 0.01 -5.96 9.87
N GLN A 38 0.69 -6.08 11.02
CA GLN A 38 0.39 -7.09 12.06
C GLN A 38 -1.02 -6.94 12.65
N GLY A 39 -1.58 -5.72 12.65
CA GLY A 39 -2.92 -5.44 13.14
C GLY A 39 -3.99 -5.36 12.04
N GLY A 40 -3.63 -5.70 10.80
CA GLY A 40 -4.48 -5.51 9.63
C GLY A 40 -4.41 -6.66 8.64
N ALA A 41 -4.66 -6.34 7.37
CA ALA A 41 -4.59 -7.29 6.26
C ALA A 41 -3.55 -6.82 5.24
N ALA A 42 -2.75 -7.76 4.73
CA ALA A 42 -1.80 -7.54 3.65
C ALA A 42 -2.21 -8.35 2.42
N PHE A 43 -2.18 -7.74 1.25
CA PHE A 43 -2.56 -8.39 0.00
C PHE A 43 -1.31 -8.77 -0.80
N SER A 44 -1.04 -10.07 -0.89
CA SER A 44 0.14 -10.61 -1.58
C SER A 44 -0.02 -10.69 -3.11
N HIS A 45 -1.16 -10.29 -3.67
CA HIS A 45 -1.41 -10.31 -5.11
C HIS A 45 -2.23 -9.07 -5.51
N LEU A 46 -1.65 -7.89 -5.32
CA LEU A 46 -2.23 -6.60 -5.70
C LEU A 46 -1.43 -6.01 -6.88
N PHE A 47 -2.13 -5.72 -7.98
CA PHE A 47 -1.53 -5.21 -9.22
C PHE A 47 -2.06 -3.80 -9.52
N SER A 48 -1.19 -2.94 -10.06
CA SER A 48 -1.63 -1.64 -10.55
C SER A 48 -2.55 -1.82 -11.76
N ALA A 49 -3.62 -1.02 -11.83
CA ALA A 49 -4.52 -1.02 -12.98
C ALA A 49 -3.83 -0.48 -14.25
N HIS A 50 -2.82 0.38 -14.12
CA HIS A 50 -2.11 0.96 -15.25
C HIS A 50 -0.68 1.42 -14.88
N ILE A 51 0.16 1.62 -15.91
CA ILE A 51 1.49 2.28 -15.87
C ILE A 51 1.47 3.35 -16.99
N PRO A 52 1.71 4.66 -16.79
CA PRO A 52 2.49 5.35 -15.74
C PRO A 52 1.67 5.86 -14.53
N THR A 53 2.30 6.65 -13.64
CA THR A 53 1.73 7.18 -12.38
C THR A 53 0.34 7.81 -12.54
N THR A 54 0.14 8.69 -13.53
CA THR A 54 -1.13 9.42 -13.70
C THR A 54 -2.34 8.50 -13.89
N PRO A 55 -2.39 7.59 -14.90
CA PRO A 55 -3.51 6.66 -15.02
C PRO A 55 -3.57 5.65 -13.85
N GLY A 56 -2.43 5.26 -13.25
CA GLY A 56 -2.41 4.39 -12.09
C GLY A 56 -3.16 4.98 -10.88
N TYR A 57 -2.92 6.24 -10.54
CA TYR A 57 -3.63 6.93 -9.46
C TYR A 57 -5.07 7.32 -9.84
N ALA A 58 -5.31 7.75 -11.08
CA ALA A 58 -6.65 8.12 -11.53
C ALA A 58 -7.65 6.95 -11.37
N SER A 59 -7.23 5.73 -11.72
CA SER A 59 -8.04 4.52 -11.54
C SER A 59 -8.35 4.15 -10.09
N MET A 60 -7.64 4.70 -9.09
CA MET A 60 -7.97 4.45 -7.67
C MET A 60 -9.13 5.32 -7.17
N LEU A 61 -9.46 6.39 -7.90
CA LEU A 61 -10.40 7.43 -7.47
C LEU A 61 -11.74 7.37 -8.22
N THR A 62 -11.88 6.49 -9.21
CA THR A 62 -13.08 6.32 -10.06
C THR A 62 -13.30 4.86 -10.37
#